data_AF-A0A942DK81-F1
#
_entry.id   AF-A0A942DK81-F1
#
_cell.length_a   1.000
_cell.length_b   1.000
_cell.length_c   1.000
_cell.angle_alpha   90.00
_cell.angle_beta   90.00
_cell.angle_gamma   90.00
#
_symmetry.space_group_name_H-M   'P 1'
#
loop_
_entity.id
_entity.type
_entity.pdbx_description
1 polymer ?
#
loop_
_entity_poly.entity_id
_entity_poly.type
_entity_poly.pdbx_seq_one_letter_code
_entity_poly.pdbx_strand_id
1 'polypeptide(L)'
;MSINKFARIFDIPYADAWGTNAKVKAVLEEEMNKHDVFEVVSKIFDDSICKRTIQSSAGKHARYEEDEDQELDLEDLEVMDSDQKLVYAELKSQPIDFDVLYQRSGLSIAKFGAALAMLDMNELVQQHAGNKFSLKKTAPTTNVSSAEMDTIRRFHVHTRKAFHGVSRKYLQRYLAAFWTRWGVHRWSKQTLLKTIMKYARPSRAEILAYHSPQRLRIPISCSY
;
A
#
# COMPACT_ATOMS: atom_id res chain seq x y z
N MET A 1 -7.17 -17.71 4.80
CA MET A 1 -7.43 -18.73 5.84
C MET A 1 -7.99 -18.06 7.08
N SER A 2 -9.26 -18.35 7.43
CA SER A 2 -9.87 -17.86 8.68
C SER A 2 -9.11 -18.37 9.89
N ILE A 3 -9.16 -17.64 11.01
CA ILE A 3 -8.48 -18.04 12.26
C ILE A 3 -9.00 -19.38 12.77
N ASN A 4 -10.31 -19.66 12.62
CA ASN A 4 -10.89 -20.98 12.93
C ASN A 4 -10.27 -22.10 12.10
N LYS A 5 -10.08 -21.86 10.80
CA LYS A 5 -9.44 -22.84 9.91
C LYS A 5 -7.95 -23.00 10.21
N PHE A 6 -7.27 -21.91 10.58
CA PHE A 6 -5.88 -21.94 11.03
C PHE A 6 -5.73 -22.76 12.31
N ALA A 7 -6.51 -22.46 13.34
CA ALA A 7 -6.54 -23.19 14.61
C ALA A 7 -6.71 -24.70 14.38
N ARG A 8 -7.68 -25.08 13.55
CA ARG A 8 -7.96 -26.48 13.22
C ARG A 8 -6.85 -27.17 12.43
N ILE A 9 -6.20 -26.47 11.49
CA ILE A 9 -5.12 -27.06 10.68
C ILE A 9 -3.85 -27.28 11.51
N PHE A 10 -3.56 -26.37 12.42
CA PHE A 10 -2.34 -26.41 13.24
C PHE A 10 -2.55 -27.06 14.60
N ASP A 11 -3.77 -27.52 14.89
CA ASP A 11 -4.17 -28.13 16.16
C ASP A 11 -3.77 -27.29 17.38
N ILE A 12 -4.10 -25.99 17.32
CA ILE A 12 -3.81 -25.03 18.38
C ILE A 12 -5.10 -24.40 18.95
N PRO A 13 -5.12 -24.01 20.24
CA PRO A 13 -6.25 -23.29 20.81
C PRO A 13 -6.57 -22.03 20.02
N TYR A 14 -7.87 -21.71 19.89
CA TYR A 14 -8.32 -20.53 19.15
C TYR A 14 -7.70 -19.22 19.69
N ALA A 15 -7.55 -19.11 21.02
CA ALA A 15 -6.91 -17.97 21.67
C ALA A 15 -5.48 -17.74 21.18
N ASP A 16 -4.74 -18.81 20.92
CA ASP A 16 -3.36 -18.77 20.44
C ASP A 16 -3.27 -18.68 18.91
N ALA A 17 -4.33 -19.10 18.21
CA ALA A 17 -4.40 -19.09 16.75
C ALA A 17 -4.30 -17.68 16.17
N TRP A 18 -4.91 -16.68 16.82
CA TRP A 18 -4.81 -15.29 16.37
C TRP A 18 -3.37 -14.78 16.43
N GLY A 19 -2.73 -14.92 17.59
CA GLY A 19 -1.35 -14.49 17.80
C GLY A 19 -0.37 -15.23 16.90
N THR A 20 -0.56 -16.54 16.73
CA THR A 20 0.29 -17.38 15.87
C THR A 20 0.11 -17.03 14.39
N ASN A 21 -1.12 -16.79 13.92
CA ASN A 21 -1.37 -16.34 12.55
C ASN A 21 -0.78 -14.95 12.28
N ALA A 22 -0.88 -14.01 13.22
CA ALA A 22 -0.26 -12.68 13.10
C ALA A 22 1.27 -12.79 13.00
N LYS A 23 1.89 -13.67 13.80
CA LYS A 23 3.33 -13.96 13.75
C LYS A 23 3.74 -14.53 12.40
N VAL A 24 3.05 -15.57 11.94
CA VAL A 24 3.31 -16.18 10.63
C VAL A 24 3.24 -15.13 9.52
N LYS A 25 2.23 -14.26 9.54
CA LYS A 25 2.11 -13.18 8.55
C LYS A 25 3.23 -12.15 8.62
N ALA A 26 3.67 -11.75 9.81
CA ALA A 26 4.78 -10.81 9.97
C ALA A 26 6.09 -11.39 9.44
N VAL A 27 6.36 -12.66 9.74
CA VAL A 27 7.52 -13.39 9.20
C VAL A 27 7.49 -13.44 7.68
N LEU A 28 6.34 -13.77 7.11
CA LEU A 28 6.17 -13.87 5.67
C LEU A 28 6.32 -12.52 4.98
N GLU A 29 5.82 -11.46 5.59
CA GLU A 29 5.99 -10.08 5.12
C GLU A 29 7.47 -9.69 5.10
N GLU A 30 8.23 -10.04 6.14
CA GLU A 30 9.66 -9.75 6.16
C GLU A 30 10.44 -10.57 5.12
N GLU A 31 10.09 -11.83 4.92
CA GLU A 31 10.67 -12.61 3.82
C GLU A 31 10.30 -12.06 2.45
N MET A 32 9.09 -11.53 2.26
CA MET A 32 8.75 -10.85 1.00
C MET A 32 9.70 -9.71 0.69
N ASN A 33 10.15 -8.98 1.72
CA ASN A 33 11.09 -7.86 1.54
C ASN A 33 12.49 -8.29 1.04
N LYS A 34 12.83 -9.58 1.13
CA LYS A 34 14.14 -10.11 0.72
C LYS A 34 14.16 -10.65 -0.71
N HIS A 35 13.07 -10.51 -1.45
CA HIS A 35 12.84 -11.20 -2.70
C HIS A 35 12.35 -10.25 -3.80
N ASP A 36 12.41 -10.72 -5.04
CA ASP A 36 11.92 -9.96 -6.20
C ASP A 36 10.42 -9.70 -6.06
N VAL A 37 10.12 -8.44 -5.75
CA VAL A 37 8.77 -7.91 -5.57
C VAL A 37 8.59 -6.73 -6.51
N PHE A 38 7.38 -6.55 -7.01
CA PHE A 38 6.96 -5.30 -7.62
C PHE A 38 6.10 -4.53 -6.61
N GLU A 39 6.27 -3.21 -6.60
CA GLU A 39 5.49 -2.34 -5.74
C GLU A 39 4.27 -1.83 -6.50
N VAL A 40 3.12 -1.81 -5.84
CA VAL A 40 1.91 -1.16 -6.35
C VAL A 40 1.25 -0.35 -5.26
N VAL A 41 0.41 0.59 -5.68
CA VAL A 41 -0.43 1.34 -4.76
C VAL A 41 -1.50 0.43 -4.17
N SER A 42 -1.83 0.62 -2.88
CA SER A 42 -2.96 -0.04 -2.23
C SER A 42 -4.30 0.16 -2.93
N LYS A 43 -4.52 1.25 -3.69
CA LYS A 43 -5.77 1.56 -4.41
C LYS A 43 -6.19 0.46 -5.39
N ILE A 44 -5.21 -0.22 -6.01
CA ILE A 44 -5.47 -1.37 -6.89
C ILE A 44 -6.19 -2.51 -6.15
N PHE A 45 -6.15 -2.51 -4.82
CA PHE A 45 -6.80 -3.50 -3.97
C PHE A 45 -8.11 -3.04 -3.33
N ASP A 46 -8.67 -1.89 -3.71
CA ASP A 46 -9.89 -1.37 -3.10
C ASP A 46 -11.05 -2.38 -3.14
N ASP A 47 -11.17 -3.15 -4.22
CA ASP A 47 -12.16 -4.22 -4.35
C ASP A 47 -12.00 -5.38 -3.34
N SER A 48 -10.81 -5.52 -2.75
CA SER A 48 -10.51 -6.46 -1.66
C SER A 48 -10.69 -5.83 -0.28
N ILE A 49 -10.69 -4.50 -0.18
CA ILE A 49 -10.73 -3.79 1.09
C ILE A 49 -12.17 -3.75 1.61
N CYS A 50 -12.40 -4.34 2.78
CA CYS A 50 -13.62 -4.11 3.53
C CYS A 50 -13.44 -2.86 4.38
N LYS A 51 -13.95 -1.74 3.88
CA LYS A 51 -14.08 -0.49 4.61
C LYS A 51 -15.03 -0.72 5.82
N ARG A 52 -14.55 -0.53 7.06
CA ARG A 52 -15.37 -0.60 8.28
C ARG A 52 -15.85 0.80 8.65
N THR A 53 -17.13 1.09 8.47
CA THR A 53 -17.70 2.27 9.13
C THR A 53 -17.77 2.07 10.62
N ILE A 54 -17.29 3.07 11.38
CA ILE A 54 -17.47 3.20 12.83
C ILE A 54 -18.97 3.12 13.21
N GLN A 55 -19.87 3.44 12.26
CA GLN A 55 -21.33 3.42 12.44
C GLN A 55 -22.01 2.06 12.16
N SER A 56 -21.30 1.02 11.71
CA SER A 56 -21.93 -0.27 11.41
C SER A 56 -22.12 -1.12 12.68
N SER A 57 -23.37 -1.24 13.15
CA SER A 57 -23.75 -2.14 14.26
C SER A 57 -23.31 -3.58 13.98
N ALA A 58 -22.86 -4.30 15.00
CA ALA A 58 -22.45 -5.71 14.90
C ALA A 58 -23.52 -6.54 14.17
N GLY A 59 -23.14 -7.17 13.05
CA GLY A 59 -24.03 -8.05 12.26
C GLY A 59 -24.61 -7.46 10.97
N LYS A 60 -24.33 -6.20 10.60
CA LYS A 60 -24.69 -5.63 9.29
C LYS A 60 -23.47 -5.45 8.37
N HIS A 61 -23.66 -5.64 7.06
CA HIS A 61 -22.62 -5.40 6.05
C HIS A 61 -22.32 -3.89 5.94
N ALA A 62 -21.05 -3.52 6.07
CA ALA A 62 -20.58 -2.14 6.11
C ALA A 62 -20.72 -1.43 4.74
N ARG A 63 -21.20 -0.19 4.76
CA ARG A 63 -21.07 0.78 3.67
C ARG A 63 -20.08 1.86 4.11
N TYR A 64 -19.05 2.09 3.29
CA TYR A 64 -18.17 3.27 3.13
C TYR A 64 -17.41 3.86 4.35
N GLU A 65 -16.12 3.54 4.51
CA GLU A 65 -15.16 4.42 5.23
C GLU A 65 -14.93 5.68 4.39
N GLU A 66 -14.84 6.82 5.08
CA GLU A 66 -14.44 8.12 4.53
C GLU A 66 -12.99 8.05 4.04
N ASP A 67 -12.78 8.53 2.83
CA ASP A 67 -11.50 8.49 2.12
C ASP A 67 -10.56 9.58 2.68
N GLU A 68 -9.66 9.20 3.58
CA GLU A 68 -8.42 9.96 3.81
C GLU A 68 -7.31 9.35 2.93
N ASP A 69 -6.63 10.25 2.22
CA ASP A 69 -5.57 10.08 1.21
C ASP A 69 -6.08 9.82 -0.21
N GLN A 70 -6.53 10.89 -0.88
CA GLN A 70 -6.71 10.95 -2.33
C GLN A 70 -5.34 10.93 -3.02
N GLU A 71 -5.08 9.87 -3.79
CA GLU A 71 -3.95 9.81 -4.72
C GLU A 71 -4.44 10.31 -6.08
N LEU A 72 -3.73 11.28 -6.65
CA LEU A 72 -4.13 11.90 -7.91
C LEU A 72 -4.06 10.89 -9.07
N ASP A 73 -5.20 10.71 -9.73
CA ASP A 73 -5.33 9.96 -10.98
C ASP A 73 -4.65 10.73 -12.13
N LEU A 74 -4.29 10.04 -13.21
CA LEU A 74 -3.85 10.70 -14.45
C LEU A 74 -4.92 11.66 -15.01
N GLU A 75 -6.17 11.50 -14.60
CA GLU A 75 -7.29 12.41 -14.84
C GLU A 75 -7.09 13.78 -14.13
N ASP A 76 -6.37 13.83 -13.01
CA ASP A 76 -6.15 15.09 -12.30
C ASP A 76 -5.17 16.04 -13.01
N LEU A 77 -4.29 15.50 -13.87
CA LEU A 77 -3.47 16.31 -14.78
C LEU A 77 -4.30 17.01 -15.87
N GLU A 78 -5.47 16.46 -16.23
CA GLU A 78 -6.40 17.10 -17.18
C GLU A 78 -7.17 18.25 -16.51
N VAL A 79 -7.39 18.18 -15.19
CA VAL A 79 -8.11 19.21 -14.40
C VAL A 79 -7.21 20.40 -14.01
N MET A 80 -5.88 20.27 -14.13
CA MET A 80 -4.96 21.35 -13.78
C MET A 80 -5.16 22.60 -14.65
N ASP A 81 -5.22 23.75 -13.98
CA ASP A 81 -5.27 25.03 -14.66
C ASP A 81 -3.93 25.37 -15.36
N SER A 82 -3.95 26.37 -16.23
CA SER A 82 -2.75 26.79 -17.00
C SER A 82 -1.60 27.23 -16.11
N ASP A 83 -1.89 27.87 -14.98
CA ASP A 83 -0.90 28.48 -14.10
C ASP A 83 -0.24 27.37 -13.26
N GLN A 84 -0.99 26.36 -12.81
CA GLN A 84 -0.49 25.13 -12.17
C GLN A 84 0.44 24.34 -13.09
N LYS A 85 0.07 24.18 -14.37
CA LYS A 85 0.91 23.47 -15.35
C LYS A 85 2.27 24.15 -15.56
N LEU A 86 2.30 25.49 -15.57
CA LEU A 86 3.54 26.26 -15.69
C LEU A 86 4.45 26.08 -14.46
N VAL A 87 3.90 26.15 -13.24
CA VAL A 87 4.67 25.93 -12.01
C VAL A 87 5.16 24.47 -11.93
N TYR A 88 4.29 23.52 -12.29
CA TYR A 88 4.61 22.10 -12.28
C TYR A 88 5.72 21.73 -13.28
N ALA A 89 5.73 22.34 -14.47
CA ALA A 89 6.77 22.12 -15.48
C ALA A 89 8.17 22.55 -15.03
N GLU A 90 8.25 23.57 -14.16
CA GLU A 90 9.52 24.07 -13.62
C GLU A 90 10.03 23.26 -12.41
N LEU A 91 9.13 22.54 -11.74
CA LEU A 91 9.48 21.69 -10.60
C LEU A 91 10.26 20.46 -11.05
N LYS A 92 11.35 20.16 -10.35
CA LYS A 92 12.19 18.97 -10.58
C LYS A 92 12.17 18.05 -9.36
N SER A 93 12.77 16.87 -9.50
CA SER A 93 12.95 15.93 -8.38
C SER A 93 13.92 16.44 -7.29
N GLN A 94 14.72 17.47 -7.58
CA GLN A 94 15.59 18.12 -6.61
C GLN A 94 14.90 19.38 -6.05
N PRO A 95 15.07 19.71 -4.75
CA PRO A 95 14.50 20.93 -4.17
C PRO A 95 15.03 22.20 -4.84
N ILE A 96 14.13 23.09 -5.24
CA ILE A 96 14.39 24.39 -5.88
C ILE A 96 13.89 25.49 -4.94
N ASP A 97 14.66 26.58 -4.81
CA ASP A 97 14.25 27.75 -4.03
C ASP A 97 13.01 28.44 -4.61
N PHE A 98 12.12 28.91 -3.74
CA PHE A 98 10.89 29.62 -4.10
C PHE A 98 11.14 30.75 -5.09
N ASP A 99 12.14 31.59 -4.86
CA ASP A 99 12.45 32.74 -5.72
C ASP A 99 12.89 32.31 -7.12
N VAL A 100 13.64 31.21 -7.23
CA VAL A 100 14.09 30.67 -8.52
C VAL A 100 12.90 30.06 -9.27
N LEU A 101 12.03 29.34 -8.57
CA LEU A 101 10.82 28.76 -9.14
C LEU A 101 9.85 29.86 -9.62
N TYR A 102 9.67 30.91 -8.81
CA TYR A 102 8.88 32.09 -9.14
C TYR A 102 9.39 32.78 -10.42
N GLN A 103 10.69 33.09 -10.48
CA GLN A 103 11.30 33.76 -11.62
C GLN A 103 11.15 32.96 -12.93
N ARG A 104 11.24 31.62 -12.86
CA ARG A 104 11.10 30.76 -14.03
C ARG A 104 9.67 30.58 -14.50
N SER A 105 8.71 30.59 -13.58
CA SER A 105 7.29 30.43 -13.91
C SER A 105 6.72 31.55 -14.79
N GLY A 106 7.30 32.76 -14.74
CA GLY A 106 6.81 33.94 -15.46
C GLY A 106 5.45 34.46 -14.99
N LEU A 107 4.91 33.93 -13.88
CA LEU A 107 3.61 34.31 -13.33
C LEU A 107 3.72 35.54 -12.42
N SER A 108 2.60 36.22 -12.19
CA SER A 108 2.54 37.21 -11.11
C SER A 108 2.63 36.51 -9.75
N ILE A 109 3.16 37.19 -8.73
CA ILE A 109 3.39 36.58 -7.41
C ILE A 109 2.10 36.00 -6.80
N ALA A 110 0.95 36.65 -7.04
CA ALA A 110 -0.35 36.17 -6.58
C ALA A 110 -0.77 34.87 -7.30
N LYS A 111 -0.60 34.81 -8.63
CA LYS A 111 -0.90 33.61 -9.42
C LYS A 111 0.04 32.46 -9.10
N PHE A 112 1.33 32.75 -8.97
CA PHE A 112 2.34 31.78 -8.59
C PHE A 112 2.05 31.18 -7.21
N GLY A 113 1.78 32.03 -6.21
CA GLY A 113 1.45 31.59 -4.86
C GLY A 113 0.18 30.74 -4.83
N ALA A 114 -0.86 31.13 -5.55
CA ALA A 114 -2.10 30.35 -5.66
C ALA A 114 -1.86 29.00 -6.35
N ALA A 115 -1.16 28.98 -7.49
CA ALA A 115 -0.83 27.75 -8.22
C ALA A 115 0.00 26.79 -7.36
N LEU A 116 1.05 27.29 -6.69
CA LEU A 116 1.90 26.49 -5.82
C LEU A 116 1.12 25.94 -4.61
N ALA A 117 0.25 26.74 -4.00
CA ALA A 117 -0.60 26.29 -2.90
C ALA A 117 -1.59 25.20 -3.34
N MET A 118 -2.18 25.33 -4.54
CA MET A 118 -3.07 24.30 -5.08
C MET A 118 -2.32 23.00 -5.37
N LEU A 119 -1.11 23.08 -5.92
CA LEU A 119 -0.27 21.91 -6.13
C LEU A 119 0.13 21.23 -4.80
N ASP A 120 0.39 22.01 -3.75
CA ASP A 120 0.72 21.50 -2.41
C ASP A 120 -0.51 20.86 -1.73
N MET A 121 -1.69 21.50 -1.83
CA MET A 121 -2.97 20.93 -1.37
C MET A 121 -3.32 19.63 -2.07
N ASN A 122 -2.94 19.49 -3.34
CA ASN A 122 -3.11 18.27 -4.12
C ASN A 122 -1.94 17.28 -3.90
N GLU A 123 -1.03 17.56 -2.99
CA GLU A 123 0.14 16.73 -2.67
C GLU A 123 1.09 16.44 -3.86
N LEU A 124 1.10 17.27 -4.90
CA LEU A 124 2.00 17.13 -6.04
C LEU A 124 3.41 17.65 -5.76
N VAL A 125 3.51 18.57 -4.80
CA VAL A 125 4.76 19.21 -4.40
C VAL A 125 5.05 18.86 -2.96
N GLN A 126 6.32 18.88 -2.62
CA GLN A 126 6.80 18.74 -1.26
C GLN A 126 7.59 20.00 -0.89
N GLN A 127 7.18 20.66 0.19
CA GLN A 127 7.94 21.73 0.80
C GLN A 127 9.08 21.17 1.66
N HIS A 128 10.24 21.81 1.56
CA HIS A 128 11.45 21.51 2.32
C HIS A 128 11.87 22.71 3.17
N ALA A 129 12.74 22.48 4.13
CA ALA A 129 13.33 23.56 4.92
C ALA A 129 14.05 24.59 4.02
N GLY A 130 13.91 25.86 4.38
CA GLY A 130 14.52 26.98 3.64
C GLY A 130 13.73 27.43 2.40
N ASN A 131 12.40 27.31 2.40
CA ASN A 131 11.52 27.72 1.29
C ASN A 131 11.87 27.07 -0.04
N LYS A 132 12.18 25.76 0.01
CA LYS A 132 12.47 24.96 -1.17
C LYS A 132 11.31 24.04 -1.49
N PHE A 133 11.10 23.78 -2.77
CA PHE A 133 10.02 22.94 -3.28
C PHE A 133 10.58 21.93 -4.27
N SER A 134 10.12 20.68 -4.19
CA SER A 134 10.40 19.66 -5.21
C SER A 134 9.10 18.95 -5.58
N LEU A 135 9.07 18.30 -6.74
CA LEU A 135 8.01 17.32 -6.99
C LEU A 135 8.00 16.27 -5.87
N LYS A 136 6.83 16.02 -5.28
CA LYS A 136 6.66 14.84 -4.45
C LYS A 136 6.84 13.67 -5.39
N LYS A 137 7.82 12.79 -5.14
CA LYS A 137 8.00 11.60 -5.98
C LYS A 137 6.75 10.73 -5.81
N THR A 138 5.80 10.89 -6.71
CA THR A 138 4.87 9.83 -7.08
C THR A 138 5.75 8.75 -7.66
N ALA A 139 6.22 7.84 -6.79
CA ALA A 139 6.95 6.71 -7.32
C ALA A 139 6.01 5.95 -8.25
N PRO A 140 6.60 5.37 -9.31
CA PRO A 140 5.92 5.15 -10.56
C PRO A 140 4.61 4.43 -10.32
N THR A 141 3.54 4.92 -10.95
CA THR A 141 2.46 4.06 -11.41
C THR A 141 3.17 2.96 -12.19
N THR A 142 3.43 1.84 -11.52
CA THR A 142 4.06 0.68 -12.12
C THR A 142 3.11 0.33 -13.25
N ASN A 143 3.58 0.44 -14.49
CA ASN A 143 2.87 -0.13 -15.62
C ASN A 143 2.79 -1.63 -15.35
N VAL A 144 1.71 -2.04 -14.68
CA VAL A 144 1.53 -3.41 -14.21
C VAL A 144 1.33 -4.26 -15.47
N SER A 145 2.27 -5.17 -15.71
CA SER A 145 2.19 -6.10 -16.81
C SER A 145 0.94 -6.99 -16.68
N SER A 146 0.53 -7.61 -17.79
CA SER A 146 -0.62 -8.53 -17.79
C SER A 146 -0.47 -9.69 -16.80
N ALA A 147 0.77 -10.19 -16.62
CA ALA A 147 1.08 -11.26 -15.65
C ALA A 147 0.97 -10.79 -14.20
N GLU A 148 1.42 -9.58 -13.90
CA GLU A 148 1.30 -8.98 -12.57
C GLU A 148 -0.18 -8.68 -12.24
N MET A 149 -0.95 -8.19 -13.22
CA MET A 149 -2.40 -8.00 -13.08
C MET A 149 -3.14 -9.31 -12.81
N ASP A 150 -2.72 -10.42 -13.43
CA ASP A 150 -3.30 -11.73 -13.13
C ASP A 150 -3.03 -12.15 -11.67
N THR A 151 -1.82 -11.90 -11.15
CA THR A 151 -1.49 -12.15 -9.74
C THR A 151 -2.38 -11.35 -8.81
N ILE A 152 -2.59 -10.06 -9.10
CA ILE A 152 -3.48 -9.18 -8.35
C ILE A 152 -4.93 -9.69 -8.39
N ARG A 153 -5.44 -10.10 -9.56
CA ARG A 153 -6.79 -10.67 -9.69
C ARG A 153 -6.95 -11.96 -8.88
N ARG A 154 -5.95 -12.84 -8.91
CA ARG A 154 -5.97 -14.08 -8.11
C ARG A 154 -5.97 -13.78 -6.61
N PHE A 155 -5.22 -12.77 -6.18
CA PHE A 155 -5.29 -12.28 -4.80
C PHE A 155 -6.69 -11.80 -4.45
N HIS A 156 -7.32 -10.96 -5.28
CA HIS A 156 -8.69 -10.47 -5.08
C HIS A 156 -9.72 -11.59 -4.94
N VAL A 157 -9.65 -12.58 -5.82
CA VAL A 157 -10.54 -13.76 -5.74
C VAL A 157 -10.28 -14.54 -4.46
N HIS A 158 -9.01 -14.70 -4.05
CA HIS A 158 -8.65 -15.39 -2.82
C HIS A 158 -9.15 -14.65 -1.58
N THR A 159 -8.95 -13.34 -1.50
CA THR A 159 -9.33 -12.52 -0.35
C THR A 159 -10.84 -12.53 -0.14
N ARG A 160 -11.61 -12.29 -1.21
CA ARG A 160 -13.07 -12.34 -1.15
C ARG A 160 -13.59 -13.73 -0.75
N LYS A 161 -13.06 -14.81 -1.34
CA LYS A 161 -13.52 -16.18 -1.02
C LYS A 161 -13.12 -16.64 0.38
N ALA A 162 -11.91 -16.30 0.83
CA ALA A 162 -11.35 -16.87 2.06
C ALA A 162 -11.56 -16.01 3.31
N PHE A 163 -11.81 -14.71 3.14
CA PHE A 163 -11.89 -13.75 4.24
C PHE A 163 -13.08 -12.79 4.15
N HIS A 164 -13.86 -12.82 3.05
CA HIS A 164 -14.95 -11.88 2.79
C HIS A 164 -14.49 -10.42 2.76
N GLY A 165 -13.22 -10.20 2.40
CA GLY A 165 -12.55 -8.89 2.38
C GLY A 165 -11.53 -8.72 3.50
N VAL A 166 -10.69 -7.69 3.39
CA VAL A 166 -9.56 -7.43 4.28
C VAL A 166 -9.49 -5.95 4.65
N SER A 167 -8.96 -5.61 5.83
CA SER A 167 -8.73 -4.20 6.18
C SER A 167 -7.46 -3.68 5.50
N ARG A 168 -7.48 -2.42 5.03
CA ARG A 168 -6.29 -1.71 4.50
C ARG A 168 -5.11 -1.79 5.47
N LYS A 169 -5.37 -1.64 6.78
CA LYS A 169 -4.35 -1.71 7.85
C LYS A 169 -3.51 -2.98 7.83
N TYR A 170 -4.01 -4.09 7.29
CA TYR A 170 -3.28 -5.38 7.30
C TYR A 170 -3.05 -5.97 5.90
N LEU A 171 -3.29 -5.20 4.84
CA LEU A 171 -3.34 -5.70 3.48
C LEU A 171 -2.05 -6.41 3.05
N GLN A 172 -0.88 -5.82 3.35
CA GLN A 172 0.43 -6.42 3.07
C GLN A 172 0.62 -7.79 3.77
N ARG A 173 0.16 -7.94 5.01
CA ARG A 173 0.18 -9.21 5.74
C ARG A 173 -0.73 -10.28 5.12
N TYR A 174 -1.83 -9.87 4.48
CA TYR A 174 -2.66 -10.80 3.71
C TYR A 174 -2.01 -11.20 2.39
N LEU A 175 -1.33 -10.26 1.72
CA LEU A 175 -0.51 -10.57 0.54
C LEU A 175 0.59 -11.58 0.88
N ALA A 176 1.24 -11.43 2.04
CA ALA A 176 2.23 -12.39 2.54
C ALA A 176 1.66 -13.79 2.77
N ALA A 177 0.49 -13.88 3.40
CA ALA A 177 -0.19 -15.16 3.53
C ALA A 177 -0.63 -15.74 2.18
N PHE A 178 -1.12 -14.92 1.25
CA PHE A 178 -1.45 -15.37 -0.10
C PHE A 178 -0.23 -15.93 -0.83
N TRP A 179 0.92 -15.28 -0.67
CA TRP A 179 2.16 -15.71 -1.29
C TRP A 179 2.57 -17.13 -0.91
N THR A 180 2.41 -17.53 0.35
CA THR A 180 2.69 -18.91 0.76
C THR A 180 1.83 -19.96 0.08
N ARG A 181 0.61 -19.57 -0.32
CA ARG A 181 -0.32 -20.47 -1.00
C ARG A 181 0.02 -20.62 -2.48
N TRP A 182 0.47 -19.55 -3.11
CA TRP A 182 0.71 -19.50 -4.56
C TRP A 182 2.16 -19.78 -4.94
N GLY A 183 3.12 -19.53 -4.04
CA GLY A 183 4.52 -19.92 -4.19
C GLY A 183 4.79 -21.35 -3.73
N VAL A 184 3.97 -22.33 -4.14
CA VAL A 184 4.03 -23.72 -3.60
C VAL A 184 5.41 -24.36 -3.82
N HIS A 185 6.05 -24.09 -4.96
CA HIS A 185 7.41 -24.57 -5.23
C HIS A 185 8.47 -23.90 -4.36
N ARG A 186 8.22 -22.67 -3.90
CA ARG A 186 9.11 -21.90 -3.02
C ARG A 186 8.99 -22.36 -1.57
N TRP A 187 7.76 -22.61 -1.13
CA TRP A 187 7.42 -22.88 0.27
C TRP A 187 7.20 -24.38 0.50
N SER A 188 8.29 -25.16 0.46
CA SER A 188 8.23 -26.50 1.04
C SER A 188 7.81 -26.42 2.52
N LYS A 189 7.11 -27.43 3.04
CA LYS A 189 6.70 -27.47 4.45
C LYS A 189 7.87 -27.19 5.40
N GLN A 190 9.04 -27.73 5.07
CA GLN A 190 10.26 -27.58 5.86
C GLN A 190 10.84 -26.16 5.76
N THR A 191 10.84 -25.56 4.56
CA THR A 191 11.34 -24.19 4.35
C THR A 191 10.48 -23.20 5.13
N LEU A 192 9.16 -23.29 5.01
CA LEU A 192 8.23 -22.42 5.73
C LEU A 192 8.41 -22.53 7.25
N LEU A 193 8.52 -23.74 7.79
CA LEU A 193 8.73 -23.95 9.22
C LEU A 193 10.09 -23.39 9.68
N LYS A 194 11.17 -23.66 8.94
CA LYS A 194 12.51 -23.11 9.23
C LYS A 194 12.50 -21.58 9.21
N THR A 195 11.82 -20.98 8.25
CA THR A 195 11.65 -19.53 8.19
C THR A 195 10.93 -19.01 9.43
N ILE A 196 9.79 -19.61 9.81
CA ILE A 196 9.06 -19.23 11.03
C ILE A 196 9.93 -19.37 12.29
N MET A 197 10.76 -20.42 12.37
CA MET A 197 11.64 -20.65 13.51
C MET A 197 12.82 -19.69 13.60
N LYS A 198 13.29 -19.12 12.48
CA LYS A 198 14.42 -18.17 12.47
C LYS A 198 14.05 -16.81 13.05
N TYR A 199 12.77 -16.44 13.04
CA TYR A 199 12.34 -15.13 13.51
C TYR A 199 12.06 -15.11 15.01
N ALA A 200 12.60 -14.09 15.67
CA ALA A 200 12.19 -13.74 17.03
C ALA A 200 10.68 -13.46 17.05
N ARG A 201 10.00 -13.90 18.10
CA ARG A 201 8.54 -13.72 18.21
C ARG A 201 8.22 -12.23 18.27
N PRO A 202 7.47 -11.65 17.31
CA PRO A 202 7.02 -10.27 17.44
C PRO A 202 6.14 -10.16 18.69
N SER A 203 6.45 -9.17 19.50
CA SER A 203 5.72 -8.79 20.70
C SER A 203 4.31 -8.32 20.33
N ARG A 204 3.39 -8.37 21.31
CA ARG A 204 2.03 -7.85 21.12
C ARG A 204 2.04 -6.35 20.78
N ALA A 205 2.99 -5.59 21.33
CA ALA A 205 3.16 -4.18 21.04
C ALA A 205 3.49 -3.95 19.55
N GLU A 206 4.46 -4.70 19.00
CA GLU A 206 4.81 -4.62 17.56
C GLU A 206 3.65 -5.02 16.64
N ILE A 207 2.82 -5.99 17.05
CA ILE A 207 1.64 -6.38 16.28
C ILE A 207 0.61 -5.24 16.24
N LEU A 208 0.40 -4.54 17.35
CA LEU A 208 -0.58 -3.45 17.47
C LEU A 208 -0.10 -2.15 16.82
N ALA A 209 1.20 -1.85 16.94
CA ALA A 209 1.88 -0.73 16.32
C ALA A 209 2.11 -0.90 14.81
N TYR A 210 1.68 -2.02 14.22
CA TYR A 210 1.82 -2.26 12.80
C TYR A 210 0.96 -1.28 11.99
N HIS A 211 1.61 -0.63 11.02
CA HIS A 211 0.99 0.18 9.97
C HIS A 211 1.27 -0.47 8.62
N SER A 212 0.23 -0.62 7.78
CA SER A 212 0.45 -1.11 6.42
C SER A 212 1.28 -0.09 5.64
N PRO A 213 2.26 -0.52 4.85
CA PRO A 213 2.97 0.39 3.97
C PRO A 213 2.00 0.98 2.94
N GLN A 214 2.23 2.23 2.54
CA GLN A 214 1.44 2.93 1.53
C GLN A 214 1.52 2.23 0.17
N ARG A 215 2.70 1.72 -0.17
CA ARG A 215 2.90 0.80 -1.30
C ARG A 215 2.95 -0.63 -0.82
N LEU A 216 2.22 -1.46 -1.53
CA LEU A 216 2.18 -2.89 -1.29
C LEU A 216 3.22 -3.55 -2.17
N ARG A 217 3.97 -4.46 -1.57
CA ARG A 217 4.94 -5.29 -2.26
C ARG A 217 4.25 -6.57 -2.64
N ILE A 218 4.24 -6.88 -3.92
CA ILE A 218 3.66 -8.11 -4.47
C ILE A 218 4.81 -8.95 -5.02
N PRO A 219 4.88 -10.24 -4.69
CA PRO A 219 5.94 -11.08 -5.21
C PRO A 219 5.72 -11.31 -6.71
N ILE A 220 6.78 -11.15 -7.49
CA ILE A 220 6.76 -11.53 -8.90
C ILE A 220 6.55 -13.05 -8.94
N SER A 221 5.49 -13.49 -9.63
CA SER A 221 5.33 -14.93 -9.87
C SER A 221 6.51 -15.37 -10.72
N CYS A 222 7.42 -16.17 -10.16
CA CYS A 222 8.44 -16.79 -10.97
C CYS A 222 7.75 -17.71 -11.96
N SER A 223 7.72 -17.31 -13.23
CA SER A 223 7.35 -18.17 -14.36
C SER A 223 8.39 -19.29 -14.42
N TYR A 224 7.99 -20.51 -14.07
CA TYR A 224 8.75 -21.73 -14.33
C TYR A 224 7.82 -22.74 -14.97
#